data_AF-A0A7M7NHQ1-F1
#
_entry.id   AF-A0A7M7NHQ1-F1
#
_cell.length_a   1.000
_cell.length_b   1.000
_cell.length_c   1.000
_cell.angle_alpha   90.00
_cell.angle_beta   90.00
_cell.angle_gamma   90.00
#
_symmetry.space_group_name_H-M   'P 1'
#
loop_
_entity.id
_entity.type
_entity.pdbx_description
1 polymer ?
#
loop_
_entity_poly.entity_id
_entity_poly.type
_entity_poly.pdbx_seq_one_letter_code
_entity_poly.pdbx_strand_id
1 'polypeptide(L)'
;MSVKILKLSVDQCPTRASSHHLVEALCSMSNLTNLTLTRYQNEEFYSTLKAKASSIQVQILEFHVECTAPASSQYLAEALCSMPNLTNLKLGSYLSEEFYSTLKAKASSIQVEILKLDVVECPTPASSHHLAEALCYMPKLTDLTLQCYINEEFFSTLTAKASSIQVKILKLDVVKSPTPTSSHHLVESLCSMPNLIDLTLRMVLNEEFYSTLKAKASSIQVQILKLYGVRCPTPASSHHLAEALCSMPNLTHLTLGMSLNEEFYSTLKTKAPSIQIQFTNNAGPDSQA
;
A
#
# COMPACT_ATOMS: atom_id res chain seq x y z
N MET A 1 25.70 21.91 -14.69
CA MET A 1 25.37 20.47 -14.68
C MET A 1 24.00 20.33 -14.04
N SER A 2 22.98 19.88 -14.76
CA SER A 2 21.62 19.76 -14.22
C SER A 2 21.44 18.39 -13.57
N VAL A 3 21.52 18.33 -12.25
CA VAL A 3 21.28 17.10 -11.49
C VAL A 3 19.78 16.80 -11.51
N LYS A 4 19.40 15.67 -12.12
CA LYS A 4 18.01 15.19 -12.15
C LYS A 4 17.68 14.19 -11.04
N ILE A 5 18.69 13.44 -10.62
CA ILE A 5 18.57 12.38 -9.63
C ILE A 5 19.60 12.64 -8.55
N LEU A 6 19.14 12.66 -7.30
CA LEU A 6 19.99 12.79 -6.13
C LEU A 6 19.64 11.68 -5.14
N LYS A 7 20.67 10.94 -4.72
CA LYS A 7 20.56 9.95 -3.65
C LYS A 7 21.49 10.36 -2.52
N LEU A 8 20.93 10.60 -1.34
CA LEU A 8 21.68 10.95 -0.15
C LEU A 8 21.40 9.92 0.94
N SER A 9 22.48 9.28 1.39
CA SER A 9 22.49 8.56 2.65
C SER A 9 23.33 9.37 3.61
N VAL A 10 22.68 9.96 4.61
CA VAL A 10 23.37 10.71 5.64
C VAL A 10 22.99 10.08 6.96
N ASP A 11 23.97 9.46 7.59
CA ASP A 11 23.72 8.76 8.85
C ASP A 11 23.32 9.74 9.95
N GLN A 12 23.84 10.98 9.96
CA GLN A 12 23.36 12.12 10.76
C GLN A 12 23.78 13.46 10.12
N CYS A 13 22.85 14.42 10.02
CA CYS A 13 23.20 15.84 9.84
C CYS A 13 23.53 16.41 11.22
N PRO A 14 24.81 16.68 11.55
CA PRO A 14 25.22 16.91 12.94
C PRO A 14 24.78 18.28 13.49
N THR A 15 24.35 19.22 12.63
CA THR A 15 24.02 20.58 13.04
C THR A 15 22.76 21.12 12.36
N ARG A 16 22.07 22.03 13.06
CA ARG A 16 20.96 22.84 12.51
C ARG A 16 21.31 23.50 11.17
N ALA A 17 22.51 24.07 11.07
CA ALA A 17 22.99 24.69 9.84
C ALA A 17 23.09 23.68 8.68
N SER A 18 23.53 22.45 8.94
CA SER A 18 23.61 21.41 7.89
C SER A 18 22.24 20.99 7.36
N SER A 19 21.23 20.88 8.24
CA SER A 19 19.85 20.60 7.83
C SER A 19 19.28 21.72 6.95
N HIS A 20 19.52 22.97 7.34
CA HIS A 20 19.07 24.14 6.58
C HIS A 20 19.71 24.21 5.20
N HIS A 21 21.04 24.12 5.13
CA HIS A 21 21.78 24.19 3.87
C HIS A 21 21.38 23.05 2.91
N LEU A 22 21.12 21.85 3.44
CA LEU A 22 20.63 20.74 2.63
C LEU A 22 19.28 21.06 2.00
N VAL A 23 18.30 21.51 2.78
CA VAL A 23 16.97 21.85 2.25
C VAL A 23 17.05 23.03 1.27
N GLU A 24 17.88 24.03 1.53
CA GLU A 24 18.13 25.14 0.60
C GLU A 24 18.75 24.66 -0.72
N ALA A 25 19.70 23.72 -0.65
CA ALA A 25 20.26 23.12 -1.84
C ALA A 25 19.19 22.37 -2.64
N LEU A 26 18.33 21.59 -1.98
CA LEU A 26 17.21 20.89 -2.64
C LEU A 26 16.25 21.88 -3.32
N CYS A 27 15.94 23.00 -2.69
CA CYS A 27 15.07 24.04 -3.26
C CYS A 27 15.71 24.73 -4.48
N SER A 28 17.03 24.89 -4.47
CA SER A 28 17.78 25.55 -5.54
C SER A 28 17.97 24.65 -6.76
N MET A 29 17.79 23.33 -6.61
CA MET A 29 17.91 22.35 -7.70
C MET A 29 16.63 22.28 -8.53
N SER A 30 16.41 23.28 -9.40
CA SER A 30 15.22 23.36 -10.27
C SER A 30 15.00 22.18 -11.22
N ASN A 31 16.05 21.40 -11.51
CA ASN A 31 15.98 20.23 -12.37
C ASN A 31 15.88 18.90 -11.62
N LEU A 32 15.88 18.91 -10.27
CA LEU A 32 15.83 17.70 -9.47
C LEU A 32 14.42 17.12 -9.49
N THR A 33 14.27 15.96 -10.15
CA THR A 33 12.99 15.27 -10.25
C THR A 33 12.91 14.06 -9.32
N ASN A 34 14.06 13.44 -9.00
CA ASN A 34 14.11 12.21 -8.22
C ASN A 34 15.02 12.40 -7.01
N LEU A 35 14.46 12.23 -5.81
CA LEU A 35 15.18 12.35 -4.55
C LEU A 35 15.04 11.07 -3.76
N THR A 36 16.17 10.47 -3.38
CA THR A 36 16.22 9.41 -2.37
C THR A 36 16.94 9.93 -1.13
N LEU A 37 16.29 9.87 0.02
CA LEU A 37 16.86 10.21 1.32
C LEU A 37 16.79 8.98 2.24
N THR A 38 17.90 8.62 2.87
CA THR A 38 17.95 7.54 3.86
C THR A 38 18.64 7.99 5.14
N ARG A 39 18.10 7.56 6.29
CA ARG A 39 18.68 7.71 7.65
C ARG A 39 18.71 9.14 8.22
N TYR A 40 17.76 10.00 7.85
CA TYR A 40 17.64 11.34 8.45
C TYR A 40 16.74 11.31 9.70
N GLN A 41 17.23 11.84 10.82
CA GLN A 41 16.52 11.81 12.12
C GLN A 41 16.50 13.16 12.86
N ASN A 42 16.75 14.28 12.17
CA ASN A 42 16.81 15.60 12.82
C ASN A 42 15.48 16.34 12.69
N GLU A 43 14.82 16.70 13.81
CA GLU A 43 13.58 17.49 13.80
C GLU A 43 13.70 18.79 13.00
N GLU A 44 14.84 19.47 13.11
CA GLU A 44 15.10 20.72 12.40
C GLU A 44 15.14 20.52 10.88
N PHE A 45 15.55 19.34 10.42
CA PHE A 45 15.45 19.00 9.01
C PHE A 45 13.99 18.95 8.58
N TYR A 46 13.13 18.27 9.33
CA TYR A 46 11.71 18.15 8.98
C TYR A 46 10.97 19.50 9.06
N SER A 47 11.26 20.31 10.08
CA SER A 47 10.67 21.65 10.20
C SER A 47 11.10 22.57 9.05
N THR A 48 12.37 22.52 8.65
CA THR A 48 12.88 23.27 7.49
C THR A 48 12.28 22.74 6.19
N LEU A 49 12.21 21.42 6.04
CA LEU A 49 11.60 20.77 4.88
C LEU A 49 10.15 21.21 4.73
N LYS A 50 9.35 21.19 5.80
CA LYS A 50 8.00 21.75 5.84
C LYS A 50 7.96 23.19 5.36
N ALA A 51 8.81 24.05 5.92
CA ALA A 51 8.81 25.48 5.60
C ALA A 51 9.13 25.77 4.12
N LYS A 52 9.85 24.88 3.45
CA LYS A 52 10.33 25.07 2.07
C LYS A 52 9.70 24.12 1.04
N ALA A 53 8.85 23.20 1.47
CA ALA A 53 8.32 22.12 0.64
C ALA A 53 7.64 22.60 -0.66
N SER A 54 6.95 23.74 -0.62
CA SER A 54 6.28 24.33 -1.80
C SER A 54 7.25 24.76 -2.90
N SER A 55 8.53 24.95 -2.58
CA SER A 55 9.57 25.30 -3.55
C SER A 55 10.27 24.08 -4.15
N ILE A 56 10.09 22.90 -3.55
CA ILE A 56 10.73 21.66 -3.99
C ILE A 56 10.02 21.11 -5.22
N GLN A 57 10.77 20.91 -6.31
CA GLN A 57 10.23 20.50 -7.62
C GLN A 57 10.23 18.98 -7.86
N VAL A 58 10.57 18.19 -6.83
CA VAL A 58 10.69 16.73 -6.89
C VAL A 58 9.35 16.09 -7.28
N GLN A 59 9.43 15.11 -8.17
CA GLN A 59 8.30 14.29 -8.63
C GLN A 59 8.30 12.90 -7.98
N ILE A 60 9.48 12.33 -7.79
CA ILE A 60 9.69 11.00 -7.22
C ILE A 60 10.49 11.16 -5.93
N LEU A 61 9.88 10.85 -4.79
CA LEU A 61 10.52 10.87 -3.49
C LEU A 61 10.54 9.46 -2.90
N GLU A 62 11.73 8.99 -2.57
CA GLU A 62 11.93 7.81 -1.73
C GLU A 62 12.56 8.24 -0.41
N PHE A 63 11.86 7.97 0.69
CA PHE A 63 12.29 8.41 2.00
C PHE A 63 12.20 7.27 3.02
N HIS A 64 13.35 6.85 3.55
CA HIS A 64 13.41 5.89 4.66
C HIS A 64 13.80 6.64 5.94
N VAL A 65 12.84 6.77 6.86
CA VAL A 65 12.93 7.66 8.02
C VAL A 65 12.50 6.98 9.31
N GLU A 66 13.27 7.15 10.37
CA GLU A 66 12.79 6.92 11.73
C GLU A 66 12.32 8.25 12.28
N CYS A 67 11.00 8.42 12.35
CA CYS A 67 10.38 9.68 12.72
C CYS A 67 9.41 9.46 13.89
N THR A 68 9.94 9.00 15.02
CA THR A 68 9.14 8.63 16.19
C THR A 68 8.68 9.84 17.01
N ALA A 69 9.36 10.99 16.89
CA ALA A 69 8.95 12.22 17.53
C ALA A 69 7.66 12.79 16.87
N PRO A 70 6.58 13.07 17.63
CA PRO A 70 5.31 13.55 17.10
C PRO A 70 5.46 14.79 16.19
N ALA A 71 6.22 15.80 16.63
CA ALA A 71 6.44 17.03 15.87
C ALA A 71 7.16 16.78 14.54
N SER A 72 8.20 15.94 14.54
CA SER A 72 8.94 15.60 13.31
C SER A 72 8.04 14.87 12.30
N SER A 73 7.21 13.94 12.78
CA SER A 73 6.27 13.18 11.95
C SER A 73 5.18 14.08 11.36
N GLN A 74 4.66 15.01 12.15
CA GLN A 74 3.74 16.04 11.67
C GLN A 74 4.39 16.91 10.59
N TYR A 75 5.59 17.44 10.86
CA TYR A 75 6.30 18.28 9.89
C TYR A 75 6.57 17.56 8.58
N LEU A 76 6.95 16.28 8.65
CA LEU A 76 7.12 15.45 7.46
C LEU A 76 5.82 15.34 6.67
N ALA A 77 4.71 14.99 7.31
CA ALA A 77 3.41 14.91 6.63
C ALA A 77 3.01 16.24 5.98
N GLU A 78 3.17 17.37 6.68
CA GLU A 78 2.88 18.70 6.14
C GLU A 78 3.77 19.06 4.96
N ALA A 79 5.06 18.71 5.03
CA ALA A 79 5.99 18.91 3.93
C ALA A 79 5.54 18.16 2.68
N LEU A 80 5.27 16.86 2.80
CA LEU A 80 4.84 16.00 1.69
C LEU A 80 3.55 16.52 1.04
N CYS A 81 2.59 16.97 1.87
CA CYS A 81 1.34 17.53 1.38
C CYS A 81 1.50 18.89 0.64
N SER A 82 2.63 19.56 0.85
CA SER A 82 2.91 20.88 0.29
C SER A 82 3.83 20.84 -0.94
N MET A 83 4.34 19.66 -1.32
CA MET A 83 5.18 19.50 -2.52
C MET A 83 4.29 19.47 -3.77
N PRO A 84 4.34 20.48 -4.66
CA PRO A 84 3.36 20.67 -5.72
C PRO A 84 3.44 19.62 -6.84
N ASN A 85 4.64 19.07 -7.07
CA ASN A 85 4.90 18.16 -8.19
C ASN A 85 5.05 16.70 -7.76
N LEU A 86 4.88 16.39 -6.46
CA LEU A 86 5.11 15.04 -5.95
C LEU A 86 4.02 14.09 -6.43
N THR A 87 4.39 13.17 -7.34
CA THR A 87 3.47 12.19 -7.93
C THR A 87 3.78 10.76 -7.49
N ASN A 88 5.03 10.45 -7.15
CA ASN A 88 5.43 9.14 -6.66
C ASN A 88 6.13 9.27 -5.30
N LEU A 89 5.54 8.63 -4.30
CA LEU A 89 6.01 8.65 -2.94
C LEU A 89 6.25 7.22 -2.46
N LYS A 90 7.50 6.91 -2.14
CA LYS A 90 7.86 5.73 -1.35
C LYS A 90 8.32 6.18 0.04
N LEU A 91 7.56 5.83 1.06
CA LEU A 91 7.95 6.03 2.45
C LEU A 91 8.24 4.69 3.09
N GLY A 92 9.25 4.65 3.94
CA GLY A 92 9.46 3.53 4.83
C GLY A 92 9.90 3.97 6.21
N SER A 93 9.73 3.04 7.17
CA SER A 93 10.09 3.13 8.60
C SER A 93 9.06 3.82 9.52
N TYR A 94 9.36 3.89 10.81
CA TYR A 94 8.47 4.18 11.94
C TYR A 94 7.99 5.64 11.96
N LEU A 95 6.67 5.81 11.82
CA LEU A 95 5.96 7.09 11.86
C LEU A 95 5.04 7.13 13.08
N SER A 96 4.90 8.29 13.72
CA SER A 96 3.98 8.46 14.84
C SER A 96 2.54 8.67 14.34
N GLU A 97 1.56 8.58 15.24
CA GLU A 97 0.15 8.89 14.94
C GLU A 97 -0.05 10.26 14.28
N GLU A 98 0.70 11.28 14.71
CA GLU A 98 0.63 12.64 14.15
C GLU A 98 0.93 12.73 12.65
N PHE A 99 1.72 11.80 12.12
CA PHE A 99 1.93 11.72 10.68
C PHE A 99 0.60 11.37 9.97
N TYR A 100 -0.08 10.33 10.44
CA TYR A 100 -1.30 9.83 9.82
C TYR A 100 -2.48 10.79 10.02
N SER A 101 -2.63 11.37 11.21
CA SER A 101 -3.67 12.37 11.49
C SER A 101 -3.54 13.58 10.55
N THR A 102 -2.31 14.06 10.36
CA THR A 102 -1.99 15.17 9.45
C THR A 102 -2.21 14.78 8.00
N LEU A 103 -1.77 13.57 7.60
CA LEU A 103 -1.98 13.05 6.25
C LEU A 103 -3.48 12.99 5.93
N LYS A 104 -4.31 12.48 6.86
CA LYS A 104 -5.78 12.49 6.75
C LYS A 104 -6.31 13.91 6.58
N ALA A 105 -5.89 14.85 7.42
CA ALA A 105 -6.38 16.23 7.40
C ALA A 105 -6.07 16.96 6.08
N LYS A 106 -5.01 16.55 5.38
CA LYS A 106 -4.54 17.18 4.13
C LYS A 106 -4.72 16.29 2.89
N ALA A 107 -5.31 15.10 3.02
CA ALA A 107 -5.35 14.09 1.97
C ALA A 107 -5.90 14.61 0.63
N SER A 108 -6.91 15.48 0.68
CA SER A 108 -7.54 16.06 -0.51
C SER A 108 -6.63 16.99 -1.32
N SER A 109 -5.58 17.54 -0.71
CA SER A 109 -4.59 18.38 -1.43
C SER A 109 -3.44 17.56 -2.02
N ILE A 110 -3.27 16.30 -1.62
CA ILE A 110 -2.13 15.47 -2.04
C ILE A 110 -2.32 15.05 -3.51
N GLN A 111 -1.29 15.31 -4.32
CA GLN A 111 -1.29 15.01 -5.76
C GLN A 111 -0.62 13.67 -6.12
N VAL A 112 -0.22 12.89 -5.11
CA VAL A 112 0.45 11.59 -5.28
C VAL A 112 -0.47 10.61 -6.02
N GLU A 113 0.08 10.03 -7.08
CA GLU A 113 -0.55 9.01 -7.92
C GLU A 113 -0.10 7.60 -7.54
N ILE A 114 1.16 7.46 -7.11
CA ILE A 114 1.79 6.20 -6.70
C ILE A 114 2.27 6.35 -5.27
N LEU A 115 1.67 5.58 -4.35
CA LEU A 115 2.09 5.52 -2.95
C LEU A 115 2.56 4.12 -2.59
N LYS A 116 3.82 4.03 -2.13
CA LYS A 116 4.37 2.83 -1.51
C LYS A 116 4.72 3.11 -0.05
N LEU A 117 4.10 2.39 0.87
CA LEU A 117 4.49 2.35 2.28
C LEU A 117 5.23 1.03 2.54
N ASP A 118 6.51 1.12 2.92
CA ASP A 118 7.44 -0.02 3.03
C ASP A 118 7.90 -0.21 4.49
N VAL A 119 7.53 -1.35 5.09
CA VAL A 119 7.81 -1.67 6.50
C VAL A 119 7.32 -0.56 7.46
N VAL A 120 6.08 -0.13 7.25
CA VAL A 120 5.44 0.92 8.06
C VAL A 120 4.51 0.29 9.10
N GLU A 121 4.56 0.76 10.35
CA GLU A 121 3.67 0.31 11.42
C GLU A 121 2.67 1.42 11.77
N CYS A 122 1.41 1.04 11.97
CA CYS A 122 0.41 1.91 12.58
C CYS A 122 0.43 1.65 14.09
N PRO A 123 1.03 2.54 14.91
CA PRO A 123 1.28 2.27 16.33
C PRO A 123 0.00 2.16 17.17
N THR A 124 -1.12 2.71 16.67
CA THR A 124 -2.42 2.73 17.35
C THR A 124 -3.55 2.39 16.37
N PRO A 125 -4.73 1.95 16.86
CA PRO A 125 -5.93 1.87 16.03
C PRO A 125 -6.28 3.20 15.36
N ALA A 126 -6.09 4.33 16.05
CA ALA A 126 -6.30 5.66 15.47
C ALA A 126 -5.37 5.92 14.26
N SER A 127 -4.10 5.50 14.33
CA SER A 127 -3.17 5.60 13.21
C SER A 127 -3.66 4.81 11.98
N SER A 128 -4.17 3.59 12.19
CA SER A 128 -4.77 2.76 11.14
C SER A 128 -6.02 3.41 10.53
N HIS A 129 -6.92 3.92 11.38
CA HIS A 129 -8.11 4.64 10.95
C HIS A 129 -7.74 5.88 10.11
N HIS A 130 -6.80 6.69 10.59
CA HIS A 130 -6.33 7.87 9.89
C HIS A 130 -5.69 7.54 8.55
N LEU A 131 -4.86 6.50 8.48
CA LEU A 131 -4.28 6.04 7.23
C LEU A 131 -5.36 5.63 6.23
N ALA A 132 -6.32 4.79 6.65
CA ALA A 132 -7.41 4.34 5.78
C ALA A 132 -8.23 5.51 5.23
N GLU A 133 -8.60 6.48 6.07
CA GLU A 133 -9.32 7.67 5.62
C GLU A 133 -8.49 8.55 4.68
N ALA A 134 -7.20 8.74 4.98
CA ALA A 134 -6.32 9.52 4.12
C ALA A 134 -6.29 8.95 2.70
N LEU A 135 -6.08 7.63 2.57
CA LEU A 135 -6.06 6.94 1.28
C LEU A 135 -7.37 7.12 0.50
N CYS A 136 -8.51 7.12 1.19
CA CYS A 136 -9.84 7.30 0.58
C CYS A 136 -10.11 8.74 0.10
N TYR A 137 -9.35 9.73 0.60
CA TYR A 137 -9.49 11.14 0.25
C TYR A 137 -8.39 11.66 -0.69
N MET A 138 -7.41 10.82 -1.07
CA MET A 138 -6.39 11.18 -2.05
C MET A 138 -6.96 11.10 -3.48
N PRO A 139 -7.19 12.24 -4.15
CA PRO A 139 -8.01 12.27 -5.38
C PRO A 139 -7.33 11.66 -6.60
N LYS A 140 -6.00 11.55 -6.59
CA LYS A 140 -5.20 11.04 -7.72
C LYS A 140 -4.53 9.69 -7.46
N LEU A 141 -4.71 9.11 -6.27
CA LEU A 141 -4.04 7.88 -5.90
C LEU A 141 -4.57 6.70 -6.74
N THR A 142 -3.71 6.14 -7.60
CA THR A 142 -4.08 5.05 -8.52
C THR A 142 -3.28 3.77 -8.29
N ASP A 143 -2.03 3.85 -7.83
CA ASP A 143 -1.23 2.68 -7.41
C ASP A 143 -0.91 2.80 -5.91
N LEU A 144 -1.36 1.81 -5.15
CA LEU A 144 -1.16 1.72 -3.72
C LEU A 144 -0.46 0.40 -3.39
N THR A 145 0.74 0.50 -2.83
CA THR A 145 1.47 -0.64 -2.26
C THR A 145 1.63 -0.45 -0.75
N LEU A 146 1.06 -1.35 0.04
CA LEU A 146 1.16 -1.35 1.49
C LEU A 146 1.92 -2.58 1.95
N GLN A 147 3.13 -2.37 2.47
CA GLN A 147 3.89 -3.35 3.23
C GLN A 147 3.91 -2.91 4.69
N CYS A 148 2.77 -3.05 5.36
CA CYS A 148 2.53 -2.45 6.66
C CYS A 148 2.01 -3.45 7.69
N TYR A 149 2.22 -3.15 8.97
CA TYR A 149 1.53 -3.80 10.09
C TYR A 149 0.24 -3.03 10.39
N ILE A 150 -0.83 -3.41 9.70
CA ILE A 150 -2.17 -2.84 9.88
C ILE A 150 -3.05 -3.73 10.74
N ASN A 151 -3.94 -3.12 11.51
CA ASN A 151 -4.90 -3.80 12.39
C ASN A 151 -6.32 -3.77 11.80
N GLU A 152 -7.28 -4.38 12.48
CA GLU A 152 -8.68 -4.48 12.05
C GLU A 152 -9.33 -3.12 11.76
N GLU A 153 -8.96 -2.09 12.52
CA GLU A 153 -9.50 -0.73 12.36
C GLU A 153 -9.23 -0.16 10.97
N PHE A 154 -8.08 -0.52 10.37
CA PHE A 154 -7.76 -0.14 8.99
C PHE A 154 -8.79 -0.71 8.01
N PHE A 155 -9.06 -2.02 8.10
CA PHE A 155 -9.96 -2.70 7.17
C PHE A 155 -11.43 -2.28 7.38
N SER A 156 -11.86 -2.11 8.63
CA SER A 156 -13.21 -1.61 8.95
C SER A 156 -13.42 -0.20 8.39
N THR A 157 -12.46 0.70 8.61
CA THR A 157 -12.51 2.07 8.07
C THR A 157 -12.47 2.08 6.53
N LEU A 158 -11.59 1.26 5.94
CA LEU A 158 -11.53 1.10 4.49
C LEU A 158 -12.86 0.61 3.93
N THR A 159 -13.51 -0.37 4.59
CA THR A 159 -14.82 -0.89 4.16
C THR A 159 -15.86 0.23 4.11
N ALA A 160 -15.91 1.08 5.13
CA ALA A 160 -16.87 2.17 5.22
C ALA A 160 -16.67 3.26 4.14
N LYS A 161 -15.47 3.35 3.53
CA LYS A 161 -15.11 4.41 2.58
C LYS A 161 -14.59 3.91 1.24
N ALA A 162 -14.58 2.60 1.00
CA ALA A 162 -14.00 1.99 -0.19
C ALA A 162 -14.60 2.51 -1.51
N SER A 163 -15.86 3.00 -1.50
CA SER A 163 -16.48 3.59 -2.68
C SER A 163 -15.85 4.93 -3.13
N SER A 164 -15.11 5.62 -2.25
CA SER A 164 -14.44 6.89 -2.60
C SER A 164 -13.01 6.71 -3.07
N ILE A 165 -12.41 5.53 -2.88
CA ILE A 165 -11.01 5.30 -3.24
C ILE A 165 -10.82 5.24 -4.76
N GLN A 166 -9.76 5.87 -5.26
CA GLN A 166 -9.46 5.95 -6.70
C GLN A 166 -8.46 4.89 -7.17
N VAL A 167 -8.01 4.02 -6.26
CA VAL A 167 -6.96 3.02 -6.50
C VAL A 167 -7.39 2.02 -7.57
N LYS A 168 -6.50 1.84 -8.56
CA LYS A 168 -6.61 0.88 -9.65
C LYS A 168 -5.73 -0.35 -9.44
N ILE A 169 -4.57 -0.14 -8.82
CA ILE A 169 -3.59 -1.18 -8.51
C ILE A 169 -3.42 -1.19 -6.99
N LEU A 170 -3.82 -2.29 -6.36
CA LEU A 170 -3.66 -2.49 -4.92
C LEU A 170 -2.72 -3.67 -4.68
N LYS A 171 -1.63 -3.43 -3.96
CA LYS A 171 -0.71 -4.46 -3.49
C LYS A 171 -0.65 -4.43 -1.97
N LEU A 172 -1.11 -5.50 -1.32
CA LEU A 172 -1.03 -5.68 0.12
C LEU A 172 -0.03 -6.78 0.44
N ASP A 173 1.08 -6.39 1.08
CA ASP A 173 2.11 -7.29 1.60
C ASP A 173 2.12 -7.20 3.13
N VAL A 174 1.23 -7.95 3.77
CA VAL A 174 0.98 -7.81 5.21
C VAL A 174 1.53 -9.00 5.96
N VAL A 175 2.40 -8.71 6.92
CA VAL A 175 3.16 -9.71 7.68
C VAL A 175 2.31 -10.40 8.75
N LYS A 176 1.19 -9.80 9.21
CA LYS A 176 0.27 -10.40 10.19
C LYS A 176 -1.04 -10.81 9.54
N SER A 177 -1.44 -12.07 9.73
CA SER A 177 -2.73 -12.60 9.27
C SER A 177 -3.88 -11.72 9.76
N PRO A 178 -4.80 -11.28 8.89
CA PRO A 178 -6.03 -10.66 9.34
C PRO A 178 -6.81 -11.63 10.25
N THR A 179 -7.44 -11.08 11.30
CA THR A 179 -8.50 -11.77 12.05
C THR A 179 -9.61 -12.18 11.07
N PRO A 180 -10.50 -13.13 11.43
CA PRO A 180 -11.69 -13.40 10.62
C PRO A 180 -12.44 -12.11 10.27
N THR A 181 -12.67 -11.24 11.25
CA THR A 181 -13.32 -9.93 11.03
C THR A 181 -12.55 -9.03 10.06
N SER A 182 -11.23 -8.91 10.21
CA SER A 182 -10.40 -8.14 9.27
C SER A 182 -10.46 -8.70 7.84
N SER A 183 -10.59 -10.02 7.71
CA SER A 183 -10.67 -10.70 6.41
C SER A 183 -12.01 -10.44 5.72
N HIS A 184 -13.09 -10.50 6.50
CA HIS A 184 -14.42 -10.11 6.05
C HIS A 184 -14.42 -8.66 5.55
N HIS A 185 -13.92 -7.73 6.35
CA HIS A 185 -13.80 -6.31 5.98
C HIS A 185 -12.92 -6.09 4.75
N LEU A 186 -11.80 -6.80 4.61
CA LEU A 186 -10.98 -6.72 3.41
C LEU A 186 -11.79 -7.09 2.16
N VAL A 187 -12.52 -8.21 2.17
CA VAL A 187 -13.33 -8.61 1.01
C VAL A 187 -14.44 -7.58 0.73
N GLU A 188 -15.18 -7.13 1.75
CA GLU A 188 -16.22 -6.10 1.58
C GLU A 188 -15.66 -4.80 0.99
N SER A 189 -14.46 -4.40 1.42
CA SER A 189 -13.74 -3.27 0.85
C SER A 189 -13.48 -3.49 -0.64
N LEU A 190 -12.87 -4.62 -1.01
CA LEU A 190 -12.52 -4.94 -2.41
C LEU A 190 -13.75 -4.92 -3.33
N CYS A 191 -14.90 -5.37 -2.85
CA CYS A 191 -16.17 -5.35 -3.60
C CYS A 191 -16.67 -3.93 -3.84
N SER A 192 -16.33 -3.00 -2.95
CA SER A 192 -16.80 -1.62 -2.96
C SER A 192 -15.82 -0.67 -3.65
N MET A 193 -14.64 -1.13 -4.09
CA MET A 193 -13.66 -0.32 -4.81
C MET A 193 -14.01 -0.23 -6.30
N PRO A 194 -14.52 0.90 -6.80
CA PRO A 194 -15.11 0.98 -8.14
C PRO A 194 -14.08 0.87 -9.27
N ASN A 195 -12.83 1.24 -9.00
CA ASN A 195 -11.78 1.36 -10.01
C ASN A 195 -10.71 0.26 -9.93
N LEU A 196 -10.83 -0.68 -8.98
CA LEU A 196 -9.79 -1.67 -8.72
C LEU A 196 -9.73 -2.72 -9.85
N ILE A 197 -8.59 -2.79 -10.54
CA ILE A 197 -8.37 -3.70 -11.67
C ILE A 197 -7.25 -4.73 -11.43
N ASP A 198 -6.20 -4.36 -10.69
CA ASP A 198 -5.08 -5.26 -10.34
C ASP A 198 -4.98 -5.35 -8.82
N LEU A 199 -5.18 -6.56 -8.31
CA LEU A 199 -5.09 -6.89 -6.90
C LEU A 199 -3.96 -7.90 -6.70
N THR A 200 -2.99 -7.52 -5.87
CA THR A 200 -1.96 -8.43 -5.38
C THR A 200 -2.07 -8.55 -3.86
N LEU A 201 -2.29 -9.78 -3.38
CA LEU A 201 -2.29 -10.09 -1.96
C LEU A 201 -1.12 -11.04 -1.64
N ARG A 202 -0.25 -10.60 -0.73
CA ARG A 202 0.78 -11.41 -0.08
C ARG A 202 0.54 -11.34 1.43
N MET A 203 -0.29 -12.25 1.91
CA MET A 203 -0.66 -12.34 3.32
C MET A 203 -1.22 -13.73 3.61
N VAL A 204 -1.26 -14.10 4.88
CA VAL A 204 -1.90 -15.35 5.31
C VAL A 204 -3.41 -15.15 5.30
N LEU A 205 -4.13 -15.88 4.46
CA LEU A 205 -5.59 -15.83 4.37
C LEU A 205 -6.21 -16.95 5.21
N ASN A 206 -7.35 -16.67 5.84
CA ASN A 206 -8.09 -17.61 6.69
C ASN A 206 -9.40 -18.05 6.02
N GLU A 207 -10.13 -18.98 6.65
CA GLU A 207 -11.40 -19.50 6.12
C GLU A 207 -12.43 -18.39 5.85
N GLU A 208 -12.52 -17.38 6.73
CA GLU A 208 -13.45 -16.26 6.60
C GLU A 208 -13.18 -15.42 5.35
N PHE A 209 -11.91 -15.28 4.97
CA PHE A 209 -11.55 -14.65 3.70
C PHE A 209 -12.17 -15.41 2.53
N TYR A 210 -11.97 -16.73 2.45
CA TYR A 210 -12.41 -17.51 1.30
C TYR A 210 -13.93 -17.62 1.22
N SER A 211 -14.61 -17.83 2.36
CA SER A 211 -16.06 -17.91 2.42
C SER A 211 -16.71 -16.57 1.99
N THR A 212 -16.19 -15.44 2.48
CA THR A 212 -16.68 -14.11 2.11
C THR A 212 -16.35 -13.81 0.64
N LEU A 213 -15.14 -14.15 0.18
CA LEU A 213 -14.75 -13.97 -1.22
C LEU A 213 -15.69 -14.73 -2.15
N LYS A 214 -16.02 -15.99 -1.84
CA LYS A 214 -17.01 -16.77 -2.59
C LYS A 214 -18.37 -16.07 -2.61
N ALA A 215 -18.85 -15.61 -1.47
CA ALA A 215 -20.15 -14.97 -1.35
C ALA A 215 -20.25 -13.66 -2.16
N LYS A 216 -19.13 -12.95 -2.33
CA LYS A 216 -19.09 -11.62 -2.95
C LYS A 216 -18.40 -11.56 -4.31
N ALA A 217 -17.85 -12.67 -4.79
CA ALA A 217 -17.04 -12.73 -6.01
C ALA A 217 -17.68 -12.06 -7.23
N SER A 218 -19.00 -12.18 -7.40
CA SER A 218 -19.72 -11.58 -8.53
C SER A 218 -19.73 -10.05 -8.54
N SER A 219 -19.45 -9.41 -7.40
CA SER A 219 -19.36 -7.95 -7.27
C SER A 219 -17.93 -7.41 -7.46
N ILE A 220 -16.92 -8.27 -7.42
CA ILE A 220 -15.52 -7.87 -7.54
C ILE A 220 -15.17 -7.57 -9.00
N GLN A 221 -14.64 -6.36 -9.25
CA GLN A 221 -14.34 -5.87 -10.60
C GLN A 221 -12.91 -6.19 -11.08
N VAL A 222 -12.09 -6.84 -10.24
CA VAL A 222 -10.67 -7.16 -10.50
C VAL A 222 -10.50 -7.99 -11.77
N GLN A 223 -9.53 -7.58 -12.60
CA GLN A 223 -9.15 -8.27 -13.83
C GLN A 223 -7.86 -9.10 -13.66
N ILE A 224 -6.94 -8.60 -12.85
CA ILE A 224 -5.66 -9.25 -12.56
C ILE A 224 -5.62 -9.55 -11.07
N LEU A 225 -5.63 -10.84 -10.71
CA LEU A 225 -5.53 -11.29 -9.34
C LEU A 225 -4.23 -12.06 -9.14
N LYS A 226 -3.40 -11.60 -8.20
CA LYS A 226 -2.17 -12.28 -7.79
C LYS A 226 -2.26 -12.62 -6.31
N LEU A 227 -2.25 -13.90 -6.01
CA LEU A 227 -2.29 -14.40 -4.64
C LEU A 227 -0.97 -15.11 -4.35
N TYR A 228 -0.26 -14.65 -3.32
CA TYR A 228 1.01 -15.20 -2.87
C TYR A 228 0.91 -15.66 -1.41
N GLY A 229 1.47 -16.83 -1.10
CA GLY A 229 1.48 -17.36 0.28
C GLY A 229 0.13 -17.85 0.80
N VAL A 230 -0.88 -17.93 -0.07
CA VAL A 230 -2.20 -18.50 0.25
C VAL A 230 -2.06 -20.00 0.50
N ARG A 231 -2.67 -20.42 1.60
CA ARG A 231 -2.81 -21.82 1.99
C ARG A 231 -4.30 -22.05 2.18
N CYS A 232 -4.82 -23.11 1.59
CA CYS A 232 -6.16 -23.60 1.87
C CYS A 232 -6.06 -24.62 3.00
N PRO A 233 -6.23 -24.23 4.29
CA PRO A 233 -6.02 -25.14 5.41
C PRO A 233 -7.05 -26.27 5.46
N THR A 234 -8.19 -26.10 4.78
CA THR A 234 -9.30 -27.04 4.77
C THR A 234 -9.77 -27.33 3.34
N PRO A 235 -10.42 -28.47 3.10
CA PRO A 235 -11.16 -28.68 1.86
C PRO A 235 -12.14 -27.56 1.52
N ALA A 236 -12.84 -27.04 2.53
CA ALA A 236 -13.78 -25.93 2.36
C ALA A 236 -13.10 -24.69 1.77
N SER A 237 -11.94 -24.27 2.30
CA SER A 237 -11.19 -23.14 1.74
C SER A 237 -10.78 -23.34 0.28
N SER A 238 -10.42 -24.56 -0.11
CA SER A 238 -10.11 -24.90 -1.51
C SER A 238 -11.34 -24.78 -2.41
N HIS A 239 -12.48 -25.33 -1.98
CA HIS A 239 -13.75 -25.21 -2.69
C HIS A 239 -14.20 -23.75 -2.81
N HIS A 240 -14.14 -23.01 -1.71
CA HIS A 240 -14.52 -21.60 -1.65
C HIS A 240 -13.67 -20.74 -2.59
N LEU A 241 -12.34 -20.91 -2.55
CA LEU A 241 -11.46 -20.17 -3.46
C LEU A 241 -11.75 -20.51 -4.92
N ALA A 242 -11.85 -21.79 -5.28
CA ALA A 242 -12.13 -22.19 -6.65
C ALA A 242 -13.47 -21.63 -7.15
N GLU A 243 -14.54 -21.74 -6.36
CA GLU A 243 -15.85 -21.21 -6.72
C GLU A 243 -15.87 -19.68 -6.82
N ALA A 244 -15.15 -18.99 -5.94
CA ALA A 244 -15.00 -17.55 -6.00
C ALA A 244 -14.35 -17.11 -7.31
N LEU A 245 -13.22 -17.72 -7.68
CA LEU A 245 -12.50 -17.42 -8.92
C LEU A 245 -13.38 -17.63 -10.15
N CYS A 246 -14.21 -18.68 -10.16
CA CYS A 246 -15.16 -18.94 -11.24
C CYS A 246 -16.33 -17.95 -11.30
N SER A 247 -16.57 -17.21 -10.22
CA SER A 247 -17.70 -16.28 -10.09
C SER A 247 -17.28 -14.82 -10.28
N MET A 248 -15.98 -14.53 -10.43
CA MET A 248 -15.47 -13.19 -10.70
C MET A 248 -15.64 -12.85 -12.19
N PRO A 249 -16.52 -11.90 -12.56
CA PRO A 249 -16.95 -11.73 -13.95
C PRO A 249 -15.87 -11.16 -14.87
N ASN A 250 -14.94 -10.38 -14.31
CA ASN A 250 -13.91 -9.66 -15.08
C ASN A 250 -12.52 -10.30 -14.99
N LEU A 251 -12.36 -11.40 -14.25
CA LEU A 251 -11.06 -11.99 -13.98
C LEU A 251 -10.48 -12.63 -15.26
N THR A 252 -9.36 -12.10 -15.74
CA THR A 252 -8.69 -12.56 -16.99
C THR A 252 -7.29 -13.11 -16.73
N HIS A 253 -6.62 -12.63 -15.68
CA HIS A 253 -5.28 -13.05 -15.32
C HIS A 253 -5.24 -13.47 -13.87
N LEU A 254 -4.75 -14.69 -13.63
CA LEU A 254 -4.63 -15.26 -12.30
C LEU A 254 -3.22 -15.80 -12.09
N THR A 255 -2.56 -15.30 -11.05
CA THR A 255 -1.30 -15.85 -10.56
C THR A 255 -1.52 -16.40 -9.16
N LEU A 256 -1.24 -17.69 -8.97
CA LEU A 256 -1.25 -18.36 -7.68
C LEU A 256 0.18 -18.84 -7.39
N GLY A 257 0.87 -18.21 -6.45
CA GLY A 257 2.23 -18.61 -6.03
C GLY A 257 2.21 -19.57 -4.85
N MET A 258 1.86 -20.85 -5.04
CA MET A 258 1.59 -21.82 -3.96
C MET A 258 1.36 -23.28 -4.39
N SER A 259 1.31 -24.17 -3.39
CA SER A 259 0.89 -25.58 -3.49
C SER A 259 -0.59 -25.75 -3.09
N LEU A 260 -1.51 -25.69 -4.05
CA LEU A 260 -2.93 -26.00 -3.83
C LEU A 260 -3.17 -27.51 -3.85
N ASN A 261 -4.24 -27.95 -3.18
CA ASN A 261 -4.57 -29.37 -3.07
C ASN A 261 -5.43 -29.86 -4.26
N GLU A 262 -5.61 -31.17 -4.38
CA GLU A 262 -6.40 -31.81 -5.43
C GLU A 262 -7.86 -31.32 -5.46
N GLU A 263 -8.43 -31.01 -4.29
CA GLU A 263 -9.81 -30.54 -4.17
C GLU A 263 -10.02 -29.18 -4.86
N PHE A 264 -9.03 -28.28 -4.75
CA PHE A 264 -9.05 -27.01 -5.47
C PHE A 264 -9.12 -27.25 -6.99
N TYR A 265 -8.19 -28.07 -7.53
CA TYR A 265 -8.13 -28.34 -8.96
C TYR A 265 -9.35 -29.09 -9.47
N SER A 266 -9.88 -30.02 -8.68
CA SER A 266 -11.10 -30.76 -9.01
C SER A 266 -12.31 -29.83 -9.09
N THR A 267 -12.46 -28.95 -8.11
CA THR A 267 -13.53 -27.94 -8.08
C THR A 267 -13.39 -26.99 -9.26
N LEU A 268 -12.18 -26.47 -9.48
CA LEU A 268 -11.89 -25.58 -10.60
C LEU A 268 -12.26 -26.28 -11.91
N LYS A 269 -11.82 -27.52 -12.15
CA LYS A 269 -12.16 -28.29 -13.37
C LYS A 269 -13.67 -28.42 -13.58
N THR A 270 -14.45 -28.63 -12.52
CA THR A 270 -15.91 -28.74 -12.63
C THR A 270 -16.60 -27.41 -12.95
N LYS A 271 -16.00 -26.28 -12.54
CA LYS A 271 -16.59 -24.93 -12.62
C LYS A 271 -15.96 -24.04 -13.71
N ALA A 272 -14.81 -24.44 -14.25
CA ALA A 272 -14.00 -23.72 -15.24
C ALA A 272 -14.49 -23.73 -16.71
N PRO A 273 -15.54 -24.46 -17.14
CA PRO A 273 -16.11 -24.22 -18.49
C PRO A 273 -16.50 -22.75 -18.72
N SER A 274 -16.61 -21.96 -17.63
CA SER A 274 -16.99 -20.56 -17.59
C SER A 274 -15.84 -19.54 -17.76
N ILE A 275 -14.58 -19.96 -17.92
CA ILE A 275 -13.41 -19.09 -17.68
C ILE A 275 -12.39 -19.07 -18.82
N GLN A 276 -12.00 -17.87 -19.27
CA GLN A 276 -10.80 -17.62 -20.10
C GLN A 276 -9.67 -16.99 -19.24
N ILE A 277 -9.04 -17.76 -18.35
CA ILE A 277 -7.97 -17.27 -17.47
C ILE A 277 -6.61 -17.78 -17.97
N GLN A 278 -5.63 -16.89 -18.08
CA GLN A 278 -4.23 -17.27 -18.20
C GLN A 278 -3.68 -17.61 -16.80
N PHE A 279 -3.24 -18.87 -16.63
CA PHE A 279 -2.63 -19.36 -15.40
C PHE A 279 -1.12 -19.31 -15.48
N THR A 280 -0.48 -18.71 -14.47
CA THR A 280 0.96 -18.81 -14.26
C THR A 280 1.24 -19.37 -12.88
N ASN A 281 1.68 -20.63 -12.80
CA ASN A 281 2.19 -21.23 -11.57
C ASN A 281 3.66 -20.84 -11.42
N ASN A 282 3.96 -19.91 -10.52
CA ASN A 282 5.34 -19.67 -10.12
C ASN A 282 5.70 -20.69 -9.05
N ALA A 283 6.29 -21.81 -9.47
CA ALA A 283 7.08 -22.63 -8.55
C ALA A 283 8.22 -21.76 -8.02
N GLY A 284 8.28 -21.54 -6.71
CA GLY A 284 9.44 -20.92 -6.08
C GLY A 284 10.70 -21.79 -6.31
N PRO A 285 11.91 -21.22 -6.23
CA PRO A 285 13.16 -21.96 -6.50
C PRO A 285 13.45 -23.13 -5.54
N ASP A 286 12.70 -23.31 -4.47
CA ASP A 286 13.09 -24.21 -3.37
C ASP A 286 12.35 -25.57 -3.40
N SER A 287 12.48 -26.31 -4.51
CA SER A 287 12.13 -27.74 -4.54
C SER A 287 13.13 -28.56 -5.35
N GLN A 288 14.41 -28.46 -4.98
CA GLN A 288 15.40 -29.51 -5.19
C GLN A 288 16.30 -29.62 -3.95
N ALA A 289 15.90 -30.50 -3.02
CA ALA A 289 16.77 -31.28 -2.14
C ALA A 289 15.90 -32.33 -1.42
#